data_AF-A0A1Q4GGF2-F1
#
_entry.id   AF-A0A1Q4GGF2-F1
#
_cell.length_a   1.000
_cell.length_b   1.000
_cell.length_c   1.000
_cell.angle_alpha   90.00
_cell.angle_beta   90.00
_cell.angle_gamma   90.00
#
_symmetry.space_group_name_H-M   'P 1'
#
loop_
_entity.id
_entity.type
_entity.pdbx_description
1 polymer ?
#
loop_
_entity_poly.entity_id
_entity_poly.type
_entity_poly.pdbx_seq_one_letter_code
_entity_poly.pdbx_strand_id
1 'polypeptide(L)'
;MRYVDKLVKVFLKDGREQFVLCHVEIQSNKGRGDLAERMFRYFYRIWDRYKVPITAIAILADENGSYRPEVYRQEFMGTSLRYDFNSYKIMDQEESVLRSNKNPFSVIVLTALLAIKNKKISDEGLKAIKHDLYDEMINREMDKDTRQGLYDYH
;
A
#
# COMPACT_ATOMS: atom_id res chain seq x y z
N MET A 1 12.32 2.30 -9.71
CA MET A 1 11.55 2.46 -8.45
C MET A 1 10.35 3.33 -8.75
N ARG A 2 9.14 2.82 -8.51
CA ARG A 2 7.88 3.56 -8.67
C ARG A 2 7.33 3.80 -7.26
N TYR A 3 7.31 5.05 -6.83
CA TYR A 3 6.68 5.46 -5.58
C TYR A 3 5.34 6.08 -5.91
N VAL A 4 4.30 5.71 -5.16
CA VAL A 4 2.99 6.31 -5.31
C VAL A 4 2.57 6.91 -3.98
N ASP A 5 2.63 8.24 -3.92
CA ASP A 5 2.13 9.04 -2.83
C ASP A 5 0.70 9.48 -3.15
N LYS A 6 -0.25 9.18 -2.27
CA LYS A 6 -1.65 9.62 -2.39
C LYS A 6 -2.12 10.20 -1.07
N LEU A 7 -2.47 11.48 -1.11
CA LEU A 7 -3.27 12.11 -0.06
C LEU A 7 -4.74 11.94 -0.44
N VAL A 8 -5.49 11.26 0.42
CA VAL A 8 -6.92 11.02 0.22
C VAL A 8 -7.69 11.65 1.38
N LYS A 9 -8.74 12.39 1.05
CA LYS A 9 -9.71 12.87 2.03
C LYS A 9 -10.80 11.80 2.14
N VAL A 10 -11.03 11.30 3.35
CA VAL A 10 -12.04 10.27 3.63
C VAL A 10 -13.03 10.77 4.66
N PHE A 11 -14.21 10.15 4.68
CA PHE A 11 -15.20 10.33 5.74
C PHE A 11 -15.14 9.13 6.69
N LEU A 12 -15.00 9.41 7.97
CA LEU A 12 -15.11 8.41 9.02
C LEU A 12 -16.57 7.94 9.14
N LYS A 13 -16.80 6.80 9.81
CA LYS A 13 -18.15 6.25 10.03
C LYS A 13 -19.07 7.20 10.81
N ASP A 14 -18.49 8.14 11.55
CA ASP A 14 -19.20 9.18 12.29
C ASP A 14 -19.42 10.47 11.47
N GLY A 15 -19.09 10.47 10.18
CA GLY A 15 -19.26 11.59 9.26
C GLY A 15 -18.15 12.64 9.30
N ARG A 16 -17.14 12.51 10.19
CA ARG A 16 -16.02 13.45 10.24
C ARG A 16 -15.08 13.28 9.05
N GLU A 17 -14.58 14.40 8.55
CA GLU A 17 -13.57 14.41 7.50
C GLU A 17 -12.17 14.15 8.08
N GLN A 18 -11.43 13.28 7.43
CA GLN A 18 -10.09 12.89 7.86
C GLN A 18 -9.17 12.78 6.64
N PHE A 19 -7.94 13.27 6.78
CA PHE A 19 -6.91 13.08 5.76
C PHE A 19 -6.12 11.80 6.05
N VAL A 20 -5.97 10.98 5.01
CA VAL A 20 -5.17 9.76 5.01
C VAL A 20 -4.03 9.94 4.02
N LEU A 21 -2.80 9.95 4.54
CA LEU A 21 -1.61 9.86 3.73
C LEU A 21 -1.31 8.38 3.47
N CYS A 22 -1.51 7.94 2.24
CA CYS A 22 -1.13 6.61 1.80
C CYS A 22 0.15 6.71 0.97
N HIS A 23 1.22 6.09 1.47
CA HIS A 23 2.45 5.87 0.71
C HIS A 23 2.49 4.41 0.29
N VAL A 24 2.45 4.16 -1.01
CA VAL A 24 2.64 2.81 -1.54
C VAL A 24 4.07 2.70 -2.03
N GLU A 25 4.84 1.81 -1.41
CA GLU A 25 6.19 1.51 -1.82
C GLU A 25 6.27 0.12 -2.47
N ILE A 26 6.64 0.11 -3.75
CA ILE A 26 6.92 -1.09 -4.52
C ILE A 26 8.43 -1.13 -4.71
N GLN A 27 9.17 -1.86 -3.86
CA GLN A 27 10.61 -1.94 -4.04
C GLN A 27 10.99 -2.89 -5.18
N SER A 28 11.77 -2.36 -6.11
CA SER A 28 12.68 -3.13 -6.96
C SER A 28 14.11 -2.89 -6.49
N ASN A 29 14.71 -3.88 -5.80
CA ASN A 29 16.13 -4.13 -5.53
C ASN A 29 17.11 -3.00 -5.12
N LYS A 30 16.69 -1.78 -4.78
CA LYS A 30 17.61 -0.73 -4.31
C LYS A 30 17.03 0.11 -3.20
N GLY A 31 16.74 -0.52 -2.06
CA GLY A 31 16.43 0.15 -0.80
C GLY A 31 17.53 1.16 -0.46
N ARG A 32 17.30 2.44 -0.79
CA ARG A 32 17.82 3.51 0.05
C ARG A 32 16.92 3.47 1.28
N GLY A 33 17.47 3.27 2.47
CA GLY A 33 16.70 3.18 3.72
C GLY A 33 16.04 4.51 4.12
N ASP A 34 15.52 5.29 3.16
CA ASP A 34 15.00 6.63 3.33
C ASP A 34 13.49 6.67 3.53
N LEU A 35 12.75 5.54 3.41
CA LEU A 35 11.29 5.53 3.53
C LEU A 35 10.80 6.22 4.81
N ALA A 36 11.38 5.88 5.97
CA ALA A 36 10.96 6.47 7.23
C ALA A 36 11.13 8.02 7.22
N GLU A 37 12.25 8.51 6.69
CA GLU A 37 12.49 9.96 6.54
C GLU A 37 11.52 10.60 5.54
N ARG A 38 11.25 9.94 4.40
CA ARG A 38 10.26 10.41 3.41
C ARG A 38 8.86 10.50 4.03
N MET A 39 8.45 9.48 4.76
CA MET A 39 7.17 9.44 5.47
C MET A 39 7.05 10.61 6.43
N PHE A 40 8.08 10.87 7.24
CA PHE A 40 8.13 12.02 8.13
C PHE A 40 8.02 13.35 7.36
N ARG A 41 8.82 13.52 6.31
CA ARG A 41 8.83 14.74 5.49
C ARG A 41 7.47 15.02 4.85
N TYR A 42 6.78 13.99 4.38
CA TYR A 42 5.44 14.13 3.78
C TYR A 42 4.38 14.44 4.82
N PHE A 43 4.38 13.70 5.93
CA PHE A 43 3.50 13.99 7.06
C PHE A 43 3.64 15.46 7.49
N TYR A 44 4.87 15.93 7.72
CA TYR A 44 5.13 17.30 8.13
C TYR A 44 4.61 18.32 7.12
N ARG A 45 4.89 18.14 5.81
CA ARG A 45 4.45 19.07 4.76
C ARG A 45 2.92 19.15 4.65
N ILE A 46 2.24 18.02 4.78
CA ILE A 46 0.78 17.96 4.68
C ILE A 46 0.16 18.54 5.95
N TRP A 47 0.68 18.17 7.11
CA TRP A 47 0.23 18.74 8.38
C TRP A 47 0.42 20.25 8.41
N ASP A 48 1.57 20.74 7.95
CA ASP A 48 1.86 22.18 7.90
C ASP A 48 0.91 22.93 6.96
N ARG A 49 0.52 22.33 5.83
CA ARG A 49 -0.42 22.93 4.89
C ARG A 49 -1.86 22.92 5.36
N TYR A 50 -2.34 21.78 5.86
CA TYR A 50 -3.78 21.57 6.10
C TYR A 50 -4.17 21.73 7.57
N LYS A 51 -3.23 21.65 8.51
CA LYS A 51 -3.44 21.83 9.96
C LYS A 51 -4.54 20.93 10.55
N VAL A 52 -4.66 19.72 10.01
CA VAL A 52 -5.61 18.68 10.44
C VAL A 52 -4.86 17.42 10.87
N PRO A 53 -5.46 16.56 11.72
CA PRO A 53 -4.89 15.23 11.98
C PRO A 53 -4.65 14.48 10.67
N ILE A 54 -3.60 13.67 10.62
CA ILE A 54 -3.26 12.84 9.46
C ILE A 54 -2.83 11.46 9.98
N THR A 55 -3.37 10.41 9.39
CA THR A 55 -2.81 9.06 9.54
C THR A 55 -1.94 8.74 8.33
N ALA A 56 -0.76 8.19 8.57
CA ALA A 56 0.18 7.77 7.54
C ALA A 56 0.28 6.24 7.51
N ILE A 57 0.19 5.67 6.32
CA ILE A 57 0.28 4.23 6.09
C ILE A 57 1.28 3.96 4.97
N ALA A 58 2.27 3.11 5.24
CA ALA A 58 3.17 2.54 4.24
C ALA A 58 2.65 1.17 3.81
N ILE A 59 2.35 0.99 2.52
CA ILE A 59 2.01 -0.33 1.95
C ILE A 59 3.28 -0.90 1.31
N LEU A 60 3.76 -2.03 1.86
CA LEU A 60 5.01 -2.67 1.49
C LEU A 60 4.74 -3.90 0.60
N ALA A 61 5.05 -3.75 -0.69
CA ALA A 61 4.86 -4.78 -1.72
C ALA A 61 6.19 -5.44 -2.16
N ASP A 62 7.18 -5.47 -1.29
CA ASP A 62 8.51 -6.06 -1.53
C ASP A 62 8.62 -7.51 -1.01
N GLU A 63 9.68 -8.21 -1.44
CA GLU A 63 9.98 -9.60 -1.07
C GLU A 63 10.80 -9.76 0.22
N ASN A 64 11.26 -8.66 0.83
CA ASN A 64 12.11 -8.72 2.00
C ASN A 64 11.27 -8.78 3.28
N GLY A 65 11.15 -9.98 3.87
CA GLY A 65 10.35 -10.21 5.08
C GLY A 65 10.78 -9.40 6.31
N SER A 66 12.06 -9.00 6.38
CA SER A 66 12.59 -8.20 7.49
C SER A 66 12.50 -6.69 7.26
N TYR A 67 12.20 -6.24 6.04
CA TYR A 67 12.04 -4.82 5.76
C TYR A 67 10.68 -4.33 6.24
N ARG A 68 10.68 -3.65 7.40
CA ARG A 68 9.50 -3.14 8.11
C ARG A 68 9.77 -1.77 8.73
N PRO A 69 9.98 -0.73 7.90
CA PRO A 69 10.10 0.62 8.42
C PRO A 69 8.77 1.05 9.03
N GLU A 70 8.82 1.49 10.28
CA GLU A 70 7.65 1.93 11.07
C GLU A 70 7.95 3.22 11.86
N VAL A 71 9.23 3.58 12.01
CA VAL A 71 9.65 4.72 12.82
C VAL A 71 10.79 5.49 12.14
N TYR A 72 10.65 6.82 12.08
CA TYR A 72 11.76 7.74 11.84
C TYR A 72 12.24 8.34 13.16
N ARG A 73 13.56 8.39 13.36
CA ARG A 73 14.18 8.98 14.55
C ARG A 73 15.30 9.91 14.14
N GLN A 74 15.39 11.05 14.82
CA GLN A 74 16.50 11.97 14.72
C GLN A 74 16.86 12.48 16.11
N GLU A 75 18.15 12.58 16.39
CA GLU A 75 18.67 13.16 17.62
C GLU A 75 19.86 14.06 17.32
N PHE A 76 19.86 15.27 17.85
CA PHE A 76 20.95 16.23 17.68
C PHE A 76 20.97 17.25 18.80
N MET A 77 22.10 17.36 19.52
CA MET A 77 22.35 18.39 20.54
C MET A 77 21.18 18.60 21.52
N GLY A 78 20.69 17.51 22.13
CA GLY A 78 19.57 17.55 23.08
C GLY A 78 18.18 17.68 22.44
N THR A 79 18.09 17.76 21.11
CA THR A 79 16.83 17.73 20.36
C THR A 79 16.55 16.30 19.89
N SER A 80 15.38 15.76 20.21
CA SER A 80 14.94 14.44 19.75
C SER A 80 13.60 14.53 19.01
N LEU A 81 13.49 13.78 17.92
CA LEU A 81 12.27 13.59 17.16
C LEU A 81 12.03 12.09 16.98
N ARG A 82 10.80 11.65 17.26
CA ARG A 82 10.30 10.31 16.94
C ARG A 82 9.00 10.48 16.16
N TYR A 83 8.92 9.83 15.01
CA TYR A 83 7.73 9.79 14.17
C TYR A 83 7.37 8.33 13.88
N ASP A 84 6.26 7.87 14.43
CA ASP A 84 5.71 6.53 14.22
C ASP A 84 4.62 6.57 13.14
N PHE A 85 4.59 5.58 12.26
CA PHE A 85 3.59 5.45 11.21
C PHE A 85 3.15 3.99 11.03
N ASN A 86 1.98 3.80 10.42
CA ASN A 86 1.45 2.46 10.19
C ASN A 86 2.16 1.81 8.99
N SER A 87 2.43 0.51 9.09
CA SER A 87 3.02 -0.27 8.01
C SER A 87 2.15 -1.49 7.71
N TYR A 88 1.91 -1.75 6.44
CA TYR A 88 1.11 -2.87 5.96
C TYR A 88 1.93 -3.71 4.99
N LYS A 89 2.37 -4.88 5.46
CA LYS A 89 3.19 -5.82 4.67
C LYS A 89 2.29 -6.78 3.90
N ILE A 90 2.35 -6.71 2.56
CA ILE A 90 1.51 -7.56 1.70
C ILE A 90 1.86 -9.04 1.88
N MET A 91 3.14 -9.36 2.04
CA MET A 91 3.59 -10.75 2.21
C MET A 91 3.06 -11.45 3.47
N ASP A 92 2.62 -10.68 4.48
CA ASP A 92 2.05 -11.25 5.70
C ASP A 92 0.61 -11.73 5.51
N GLN A 93 0.00 -11.40 4.37
CA GLN A 93 -1.39 -11.71 4.11
C GLN A 93 -1.57 -13.15 3.62
N GLU A 94 -2.64 -13.77 4.08
CA GLU A 94 -3.05 -15.08 3.64
C GLU A 94 -3.97 -14.99 2.43
N GLU A 95 -3.66 -15.75 1.39
CA GLU A 95 -4.41 -15.74 0.13
C GLU A 95 -5.89 -16.11 0.32
N SER A 96 -6.17 -17.14 1.12
CA SER A 96 -7.54 -17.59 1.43
C SER A 96 -8.38 -16.51 2.12
N VAL A 97 -7.76 -15.73 3.00
CA VAL A 97 -8.41 -14.60 3.69
C VAL A 97 -8.74 -13.49 2.70
N LEU A 98 -7.80 -13.14 1.82
CA LEU A 98 -8.03 -12.11 0.80
C LEU A 98 -9.12 -12.51 -0.20
N ARG A 99 -9.15 -13.78 -0.61
CA ARG A 99 -10.18 -14.33 -1.52
C ARG A 99 -11.58 -14.35 -0.90
N SER A 100 -11.70 -14.69 0.38
CA SER A 100 -13.00 -14.69 1.07
C SER A 100 -13.50 -13.28 1.45
N ASN A 101 -12.62 -12.29 1.43
CA ASN A 101 -12.96 -10.92 1.82
C ASN A 101 -13.66 -10.16 0.67
N LYS A 102 -14.90 -9.73 0.94
CA LYS A 102 -15.74 -8.96 0.00
C LYS A 102 -15.26 -7.52 -0.22
N ASN A 103 -14.36 -7.00 0.62
CA ASN A 103 -13.83 -5.66 0.44
C ASN A 103 -13.11 -5.58 -0.92
N PRO A 104 -13.45 -4.64 -1.80
CA PRO A 104 -12.83 -4.49 -3.12
C PRO A 104 -11.32 -4.21 -3.05
N PHE A 105 -10.80 -3.65 -1.96
CA PHE A 105 -9.35 -3.52 -1.76
C PHE A 105 -8.64 -4.87 -1.57
N SER A 106 -9.35 -5.92 -1.13
CA SER A 106 -8.77 -7.24 -0.91
C SER A 106 -8.26 -7.86 -2.20
N VAL A 107 -8.94 -7.65 -3.33
CA VAL A 107 -8.49 -8.16 -4.64
C VAL A 107 -7.23 -7.45 -5.13
N ILE A 108 -7.06 -6.17 -4.77
CA ILE A 108 -5.84 -5.40 -5.07
C ILE A 108 -4.66 -5.97 -4.27
N VAL A 109 -4.86 -6.21 -2.97
CA VAL A 109 -3.83 -6.84 -2.11
C VAL A 109 -3.53 -8.27 -2.57
N LEU A 110 -4.57 -9.04 -2.95
CA LEU A 110 -4.43 -10.38 -3.51
C LEU A 110 -3.58 -10.38 -4.79
N THR A 111 -3.87 -9.45 -5.70
CA THR A 111 -3.12 -9.28 -6.95
C THR A 111 -1.64 -9.02 -6.66
N ALA A 112 -1.35 -8.10 -5.75
CA ALA A 112 0.02 -7.78 -5.34
C ALA A 112 0.71 -8.98 -4.66
N LEU A 113 0.01 -9.70 -3.78
CA LEU A 113 0.52 -10.90 -3.12
C LEU A 113 0.87 -12.00 -4.13
N LEU A 114 -0.02 -12.28 -5.08
CA LEU A 114 0.21 -13.27 -6.14
C LEU A 114 1.37 -12.84 -7.04
N ALA A 115 1.48 -11.55 -7.38
CA ALA A 115 2.60 -11.03 -8.17
C ALA A 115 3.95 -11.21 -7.46
N ILE A 116 3.99 -11.02 -6.13
CA ILE A 116 5.19 -11.25 -5.31
C ILE A 116 5.53 -12.74 -5.28
N LYS A 117 4.56 -13.62 -5.02
CA LYS A 117 4.77 -15.08 -4.90
C LYS A 117 5.13 -15.74 -6.23
N ASN A 118 4.64 -15.24 -7.35
CA ASN A 118 4.65 -15.93 -8.65
C ASN A 118 5.58 -15.30 -9.70
N LYS A 119 6.61 -14.53 -9.31
CA LYS A 119 7.54 -13.86 -10.24
C LYS A 119 8.26 -14.76 -11.26
N LYS A 120 8.25 -16.08 -11.07
CA LYS A 120 8.91 -17.07 -11.95
C LYS A 120 7.93 -18.01 -12.66
N ILE A 121 6.66 -17.64 -12.76
CA ILE A 121 5.64 -18.42 -13.46
C ILE A 121 5.72 -18.21 -14.98
N SER A 122 5.36 -19.24 -15.76
CA SER A 122 5.24 -19.19 -17.21
C SER A 122 4.16 -18.20 -17.67
N ASP A 123 4.22 -17.75 -18.92
CA ASP A 123 3.21 -16.85 -19.49
C ASP A 123 1.78 -17.43 -19.38
N GLU A 124 1.65 -18.76 -19.48
CA GLU A 124 0.38 -19.48 -19.31
C GLU A 124 -0.15 -19.38 -17.87
N GLY A 125 0.70 -19.57 -16.87
CA GLY A 125 0.29 -19.42 -15.47
C GLY A 125 0.01 -17.96 -15.10
N LEU A 126 0.71 -17.00 -15.70
CA LEU A 126 0.43 -15.57 -15.53
C LEU A 126 -0.95 -15.21 -16.09
N LYS A 127 -1.30 -15.78 -17.25
CA LYS A 127 -2.61 -15.61 -17.88
C LYS A 127 -3.72 -16.21 -17.02
N ALA A 128 -3.50 -17.40 -16.43
CA ALA A 128 -4.46 -18.00 -15.50
C ALA A 128 -4.73 -17.13 -14.27
N ILE A 129 -3.67 -16.58 -13.65
CA ILE A 129 -3.79 -15.63 -12.52
C ILE A 129 -4.58 -14.38 -12.92
N LYS A 130 -4.33 -13.83 -14.12
CA LYS A 130 -5.08 -12.66 -14.61
C LYS A 130 -6.57 -12.94 -14.77
N HIS A 131 -6.94 -14.09 -15.33
CA HIS A 131 -8.35 -14.48 -15.46
C HIS A 131 -9.00 -14.68 -14.09
N ASP A 132 -8.36 -15.41 -13.18
CA ASP A 132 -8.82 -15.62 -11.80
C ASP A 132 -9.06 -14.29 -11.07
N LEU A 133 -8.11 -13.35 -11.15
CA LEU A 133 -8.26 -12.03 -10.52
C LEU A 133 -9.41 -11.21 -11.11
N TYR A 134 -9.66 -11.32 -12.43
CA TYR A 134 -10.78 -10.62 -13.06
C TYR A 134 -12.12 -11.19 -12.60
N ASP A 135 -12.22 -12.52 -12.45
CA ASP A 135 -13.41 -13.19 -11.90
C ASP A 135 -13.65 -12.79 -10.43
N GLU A 136 -12.59 -12.71 -9.62
CA GLU A 136 -12.65 -12.21 -8.25
C GLU A 136 -13.18 -10.77 -8.17
N MET A 137 -12.85 -9.91 -9.14
CA MET A 137 -13.40 -8.54 -9.22
C MET A 137 -14.88 -8.54 -9.62
N ILE A 138 -15.30 -9.43 -10.52
CA ILE A 138 -16.72 -9.60 -10.90
C ILE A 138 -17.54 -10.06 -9.69
N ASN A 139 -17.04 -11.04 -8.94
CA ASN A 139 -17.71 -11.58 -7.75
C ASN A 139 -17.87 -10.55 -6.63
N ARG A 140 -17.06 -9.48 -6.65
CA ARG A 140 -17.16 -8.33 -5.74
C ARG A 140 -17.99 -7.17 -6.30
N GLU A 141 -18.67 -7.39 -7.42
CA GLU A 141 -19.54 -6.40 -8.08
C GLU A 141 -18.79 -5.10 -8.41
N MET A 142 -17.49 -5.19 -8.70
CA MET A 142 -16.69 -4.01 -9.05
C MET A 142 -17.12 -3.46 -10.41
N ASP A 143 -17.24 -2.14 -10.52
CA ASP A 143 -17.64 -1.49 -11.76
C ASP A 143 -16.62 -1.77 -12.87
N LYS A 144 -17.09 -1.66 -14.12
CA LYS A 144 -16.30 -2.02 -15.29
C LYS A 144 -15.04 -1.17 -15.43
N ASP A 145 -15.10 0.12 -15.09
CA ASP A 145 -13.98 1.04 -15.25
C ASP A 145 -12.89 0.75 -14.21
N THR A 146 -13.28 0.46 -12.96
CA THR A 146 -12.36 0.00 -11.91
C THR A 146 -11.70 -1.32 -12.28
N ARG A 147 -12.47 -2.29 -12.82
CA ARG A 147 -11.92 -3.57 -13.27
C ARG A 147 -10.90 -3.40 -14.39
N GLN A 148 -11.23 -2.60 -15.40
CA GLN A 148 -10.35 -2.32 -16.53
C GLN A 148 -9.06 -1.61 -16.08
N GLY A 149 -9.18 -0.61 -15.20
CA GLY A 149 -8.03 0.12 -14.66
C GLY A 149 -7.06 -0.73 -13.84
N LEU A 150 -7.55 -1.77 -13.16
CA LEU A 150 -6.71 -2.73 -12.45
C LEU A 150 -6.11 -3.80 -13.38
N TYR A 151 -6.82 -4.18 -14.45
CA TYR A 151 -6.38 -5.21 -15.40
C TYR A 151 -5.30 -4.73 -16.37
N ASP A 152 -5.33 -3.44 -16.75
CA ASP A 152 -4.42 -2.82 -17.73
C ASP A 152 -3.10 -2.31 -17.13
N TYR A 153 -2.78 -2.66 -15.88
CA TYR A 153 -1.52 -2.26 -15.25
C TYR A 153 -0.35 -3.01 -15.91
N HIS A 154 0.35 -2.33 -16.82
CA HIS A 154 1.63 -2.74 -17.45
C HIS A 154 2.85 -2.23 -16.67
#